data_AF-A0A369UK96-F1
#
_entry.id   AF-A0A369UK96-F1
#
_cell.length_a   1.000
_cell.length_b   1.000
_cell.length_c   1.000
_cell.angle_alpha   90.00
_cell.angle_beta   90.00
_cell.angle_gamma   90.00
#
_symmetry.space_group_name_H-M   'P 1'
#
loop_
_entity.id
_entity.type
_entity.pdbx_description
1 polymer ?
#
loop_
_entity_poly.entity_id
_entity_poly.type
_entity_poly.pdbx_seq_one_letter_code
_entity_poly.pdbx_strand_id
1 'polypeptide(L)'
;MAATDTTLSTERTRFSDSYQIDPDATPESLQDDVNEMLDHARAISLALCHSLTPHAEVDFNHLSSVFAAIANMIDMAQSASDHAHMQLQRERVKPKSKPL
;
A
#
# COMPACT_ATOMS: atom_id res chain seq x y z
N MET A 1 28.43 36.74 -3.92
CA MET A 1 28.35 35.30 -4.22
C MET A 1 27.31 34.71 -3.29
N ALA A 2 26.10 34.47 -3.79
CA ALA A 2 25.04 33.83 -3.01
C ALA A 2 25.13 32.32 -3.23
N ALA A 3 25.36 31.57 -2.15
CA ALA A 3 25.21 30.12 -2.14
C ALA A 3 23.72 29.82 -2.09
N THR A 4 23.15 29.40 -3.23
CA THR A 4 21.83 28.79 -3.26
C THR A 4 21.93 27.39 -2.70
N ASP A 5 21.51 27.28 -1.44
CA ASP A 5 21.05 26.05 -0.80
C ASP A 5 20.11 25.32 -1.76
N THR A 6 20.59 24.24 -2.36
CA THR A 6 19.74 23.29 -3.07
C THR A 6 19.37 22.23 -2.03
N THR A 7 18.43 22.57 -1.15
CA THR A 7 17.69 21.55 -0.40
C THR A 7 16.92 20.74 -1.43
N LEU A 8 17.53 19.64 -1.88
CA LEU A 8 16.86 18.59 -2.61
C LEU A 8 15.82 18.02 -1.64
N SER A 9 14.62 18.58 -1.67
CA SER A 9 13.45 17.93 -1.11
C SER A 9 13.28 16.65 -1.91
N THR A 10 13.89 15.58 -1.42
CA THR A 10 13.50 14.23 -1.78
C THR A 10 12.06 14.10 -1.31
N GLU A 11 11.12 14.56 -2.14
CA GLU A 11 9.75 14.07 -2.09
C GLU A 11 9.90 12.57 -2.15
N ARG A 12 9.77 11.96 -0.98
CA ARG A 12 9.70 10.52 -0.83
C ARG A 12 8.40 10.17 -1.51
N THR A 13 8.45 9.94 -2.82
CA THR A 13 7.33 9.47 -3.62
C THR A 13 6.74 8.33 -2.82
N ARG A 14 5.55 8.53 -2.25
CA ARG A 14 4.88 7.41 -1.60
C ARG A 14 4.63 6.45 -2.75
N PHE A 15 5.14 5.24 -2.68
CA PHE A 15 4.96 4.28 -3.77
C PHE A 15 3.48 3.95 -3.99
N SER A 16 2.59 4.32 -3.05
CA SER A 16 1.14 4.42 -3.25
C SER A 16 0.74 5.20 -4.51
N ASP A 17 1.52 6.19 -4.94
CA ASP A 17 1.21 7.02 -6.12
C ASP A 17 1.35 6.25 -7.44
N SER A 18 1.99 5.07 -7.41
CA SER A 18 2.12 4.17 -8.57
C SER A 18 1.07 3.05 -8.60
N TYR A 19 0.29 2.89 -7.53
CA TYR A 19 -0.76 1.88 -7.46
C TYR A 19 -2.00 2.38 -8.22
N GLN A 20 -2.24 1.77 -9.39
CA GLN A 20 -3.40 2.08 -10.21
C GLN A 20 -4.57 1.21 -9.78
N ILE A 21 -5.50 1.82 -9.04
CA ILE A 21 -6.78 1.21 -8.74
C ILE A 21 -7.61 1.21 -10.03
N ASP A 22 -8.14 0.04 -10.38
CA ASP A 22 -9.09 -0.09 -11.48
C ASP A 22 -10.30 0.83 -11.20
N PRO A 23 -10.61 1.79 -12.09
CA PRO A 23 -11.72 2.71 -11.89
C PRO A 23 -13.09 2.02 -11.83
N ASP A 24 -13.21 0.80 -12.37
CA ASP A 24 -14.43 0.00 -12.40
C ASP A 24 -14.48 -1.04 -11.25
N ALA A 25 -13.46 -1.10 -10.39
CA ALA A 25 -13.43 -2.01 -9.26
C ALA A 25 -14.51 -1.67 -8.23
N THR A 26 -15.25 -2.70 -7.83
CA THR A 26 -16.26 -2.64 -6.76
C THR A 26 -15.60 -2.52 -5.37
N PRO A 27 -16.31 -1.99 -4.36
CA PRO A 27 -15.78 -1.96 -2.99
C PRO A 27 -15.39 -3.35 -2.46
N GLU A 28 -16.15 -4.39 -2.82
CA GLU A 28 -15.89 -5.77 -2.42
C GLU A 28 -14.60 -6.30 -3.06
N SER A 29 -14.39 -6.09 -4.36
CA SER A 29 -13.16 -6.51 -5.03
C SER A 29 -11.94 -5.77 -4.49
N LEU A 30 -12.06 -4.48 -4.18
CA LEU A 30 -11.00 -3.72 -3.53
C LEU A 30 -10.68 -4.26 -2.13
N GLN A 31 -11.69 -4.73 -1.39
CA GLN A 31 -11.49 -5.34 -0.09
C GLN A 31 -10.81 -6.72 -0.19
N ASP A 32 -11.12 -7.50 -1.23
CA ASP A 32 -10.42 -8.75 -1.51
C ASP A 32 -8.93 -8.50 -1.82
N ASP A 33 -8.63 -7.50 -2.67
CA ASP A 33 -7.25 -7.08 -2.96
C ASP A 33 -6.49 -6.67 -1.69
N VAL A 34 -7.15 -5.93 -0.78
CA VAL A 34 -6.59 -5.54 0.53
C VAL A 34 -6.22 -6.77 1.34
N ASN A 35 -7.11 -7.75 1.43
CA ASN A 35 -6.87 -8.97 2.19
C ASN A 35 -5.68 -9.76 1.61
N GLU A 36 -5.63 -9.92 0.28
CA GLU A 36 -4.54 -10.61 -0.40
C GLU A 36 -3.18 -9.92 -0.16
N MET A 37 -3.13 -8.59 -0.29
CA MET A 37 -1.91 -7.82 -0.04
C MET A 37 -1.42 -7.95 1.41
N LEU A 38 -2.34 -7.89 2.39
CA LEU A 38 -1.99 -8.03 3.80
C LEU A 38 -1.57 -9.46 4.17
N ASP A 39 -2.19 -10.48 3.56
CA ASP A 39 -1.82 -11.87 3.74
C ASP A 39 -0.42 -12.14 3.17
N HIS A 40 -0.10 -11.59 2.00
CA HIS A 40 1.25 -11.67 1.43
C HIS A 40 2.29 -10.96 2.30
N ALA A 41 2.02 -9.73 2.74
CA ALA A 41 2.90 -8.99 3.63
C ALA A 41 3.18 -9.77 4.93
N ARG A 42 2.13 -10.39 5.50
CA ARG A 42 2.26 -11.25 6.68
C ARG A 42 3.07 -12.51 6.40
N ALA A 43 2.82 -13.21 5.30
CA ALA A 43 3.53 -14.42 4.93
C ALA A 43 5.04 -14.19 4.75
N ILE A 44 5.41 -13.11 4.04
CA ILE A 44 6.81 -12.72 3.85
C ILE A 44 7.46 -12.38 5.20
N SER A 45 6.78 -11.60 6.04
CA SER A 45 7.27 -11.24 7.38
C SER A 45 7.54 -12.47 8.25
N LEU A 46 6.63 -13.45 8.23
CA LEU A 46 6.80 -14.70 8.98
C LEU A 46 7.96 -15.53 8.43
N ALA A 47 8.09 -15.63 7.10
CA ALA A 47 9.19 -16.35 6.46
C ALA A 47 10.55 -15.73 6.83
N LEU A 48 10.65 -14.40 6.87
CA LEU A 48 11.84 -13.70 7.35
C LEU A 48 12.15 -14.03 8.80
N CYS A 49 11.16 -13.94 9.70
CA CYS A 49 11.35 -14.26 11.12
C CYS A 49 11.85 -15.69 11.34
N HIS A 50 11.34 -16.66 10.57
CA HIS A 50 11.81 -18.04 10.64
C HIS A 50 13.20 -18.24 10.04
N SER A 51 13.61 -17.40 9.09
CA SER A 51 14.91 -17.50 8.43
C SER A 51 16.04 -16.82 9.22
N LEU A 52 15.72 -15.82 10.04
CA LEU A 52 16.65 -15.12 10.92
C LEU A 52 17.02 -15.98 12.13
N THR A 53 17.88 -16.98 11.89
CA THR A 53 18.50 -17.76 12.95
C THR A 53 19.75 -17.07 13.51
N PRO A 54 20.23 -17.41 14.71
CA PRO A 54 21.41 -16.77 15.33
C PRO A 54 22.71 -16.88 14.51
N HIS A 55 22.76 -17.77 13.51
CA HIS A 55 23.91 -17.99 12.64
C HIS A 55 23.61 -17.65 11.18
N ALA A 56 22.48 -17.00 10.90
CA ALA A 56 22.14 -16.59 9.55
C ALA A 56 23.13 -15.52 9.07
N GLU A 57 23.74 -15.74 7.90
CA GLU A 57 24.41 -14.68 7.17
C GLU A 57 23.34 -13.79 6.54
N VAL A 58 23.27 -12.54 7.00
CA VAL A 58 22.24 -11.59 6.57
C VAL A 58 22.85 -10.59 5.59
N ASP A 59 22.36 -10.61 4.35
CA ASP A 59 22.55 -9.48 3.44
C ASP A 59 21.58 -8.36 3.81
N PHE A 60 22.09 -7.32 4.49
CA PHE A 60 21.30 -6.18 4.93
C PHE A 60 20.72 -5.35 3.78
N ASN A 61 21.34 -5.35 2.59
CA ASN A 61 20.80 -4.65 1.42
C ASN A 61 19.58 -5.40 0.88
N HIS A 62 19.66 -6.73 0.84
CA HIS A 62 18.52 -7.54 0.45
C HIS A 62 17.40 -7.46 1.50
N LEU A 63 17.73 -7.57 2.78
CA LEU A 63 16.76 -7.49 3.88
C LEU A 63 16.02 -6.15 3.91
N SER A 64 16.72 -5.03 3.72
CA SER A 64 16.09 -3.70 3.65
C SER A 64 15.16 -3.57 2.44
N SER A 65 15.51 -4.18 1.31
CA SER A 65 14.65 -4.23 0.12
C SER A 65 13.37 -5.05 0.37
N VAL A 66 13.47 -6.16 1.11
CA VAL A 66 12.27 -6.95 1.48
C VAL A 66 11.36 -6.18 2.42
N PHE A 67 11.91 -5.49 3.43
CA PHE A 67 11.10 -4.62 4.29
C PHE A 67 10.44 -3.48 3.53
N ALA A 68 11.13 -2.89 2.55
CA ALA A 68 10.53 -1.88 1.67
C ALA A 68 9.39 -2.46 0.83
N ALA A 69 9.53 -3.68 0.32
CA ALA A 69 8.46 -4.36 -0.41
C ALA A 69 7.24 -4.65 0.48
N ILE A 70 7.44 -5.09 1.72
CA ILE A 70 6.36 -5.29 2.71
C ILE A 70 5.64 -3.96 2.98
N ALA A 71 6.39 -2.88 3.21
CA ALA A 71 5.81 -1.56 3.43
C ALA A 71 4.96 -1.10 2.23
N ASN A 72 5.45 -1.32 1.01
CA ASN A 72 4.69 -0.98 -0.20
C ASN A 72 3.38 -1.78 -0.30
N MET A 73 3.37 -3.08 0.04
CA MET A 73 2.11 -3.87 0.05
C MET A 73 1.10 -3.30 1.05
N ILE A 74 1.56 -2.85 2.21
CA ILE A 74 0.71 -2.21 3.23
C ILE A 74 0.17 -0.86 2.73
N ASP A 75 1.01 -0.05 2.10
CA ASP A 75 0.59 1.25 1.53
C ASP A 75 -0.45 1.08 0.42
N MET A 76 -0.29 0.06 -0.45
CA MET A 76 -1.26 -0.27 -1.50
C MET A 76 -2.60 -0.74 -0.91
N ALA A 77 -2.55 -1.60 0.13
CA ALA A 77 -3.74 -2.03 0.84
C ALA A 77 -4.49 -0.86 1.50
N GLN A 78 -3.77 0.11 2.08
CA GLN A 78 -4.39 1.32 2.62
C GLN A 78 -5.10 2.13 1.54
N SER A 79 -4.44 2.33 0.39
CA SER A 79 -5.01 3.06 -0.74
C SER A 79 -6.29 2.40 -1.29
N ALA A 80 -6.27 1.06 -1.48
CA ALA A 80 -7.45 0.30 -1.92
C ALA A 80 -8.61 0.41 -0.91
N SER A 81 -8.31 0.30 0.39
CA SER A 81 -9.31 0.48 1.45
C SER A 81 -9.92 1.87 1.46
N ASP A 82 -9.12 2.92 1.28
CA ASP A 82 -9.61 4.30 1.22
C ASP A 82 -10.52 4.54 0.00
N HIS A 83 -10.17 3.96 -1.15
CA HIS A 83 -11.01 3.99 -2.35
C HIS A 83 -12.34 3.27 -2.15
N ALA A 84 -12.32 2.05 -1.60
CA ALA A 84 -13.54 1.30 -1.27
C ALA A 84 -14.44 2.11 -0.32
N HIS A 85 -13.84 2.75 0.70
CA HIS A 85 -14.55 3.59 1.64
C HIS A 85 -15.22 4.80 0.96
N MET A 86 -14.48 5.50 0.08
CA MET A 86 -15.02 6.64 -0.68
C MET A 86 -16.17 6.24 -1.60
N GLN A 87 -16.08 5.09 -2.28
CA GLN A 87 -17.16 4.58 -3.13
C GLN A 87 -18.42 4.29 -2.33
N LEU A 88 -18.31 3.57 -1.20
CA LEU A 88 -19.43 3.25 -0.32
C LEU A 88 -20.09 4.52 0.25
N GLN A 89 -19.31 5.55 0.59
CA GLN A 89 -19.87 6.84 1.01
C GLN A 89 -20.68 7.50 -0.11
N ARG A 90 -20.17 7.53 -1.35
CA ARG A 90 -20.88 8.10 -2.51
C ARG A 90 -22.19 7.37 -2.79
N GLU A 91 -22.21 6.06 -2.67
CA GLU A 91 -23.44 5.27 -2.81
C GLU A 91 -24.47 5.56 -1.73
N ARG A 92 -24.04 5.70 -0.48
CA ARG A 92 -24.93 6.08 0.65
C ARG A 92 -25.54 7.46 0.49
N VAL A 93 -24.83 8.38 -0.16
CA VAL A 93 -25.26 9.77 -0.36
C VAL A 93 -26.12 9.94 -1.61
N LYS A 94 -26.13 8.99 -2.57
CA LYS A 94 -27.08 9.03 -3.70
C LYS A 94 -28.52 8.93 -3.16
N PRO A 95 -29.33 10.00 -3.24
CA PRO A 95 -30.73 9.89 -2.85
C PRO A 95 -31.39 8.87 -3.77
N LYS A 96 -32.21 7.97 -3.20
CA LYS A 96 -33.16 7.16 -3.99
C LYS A 96 -34.06 8.13 -4.74
N SER A 97 -33.69 8.48 -5.97
CA SER A 97 -34.59 9.11 -6.94
C SER A 97 -35.68 8.10 -7.23
N LYS A 98 -36.75 8.12 -6.42
CA LYS A 98 -37.98 7.44 -6.77
C LYS A 98 -38.49 8.07 -8.07
N PRO A 99 -38.77 7.28 -9.12
CA PRO A 99 -39.55 7.79 -10.24
C PRO A 99 -40.93 8.16 -9.71
N LEU A 100 -41.40 9.35 -10.10
CA LEU A 100 -42.76 9.86 -9.89
C LEU A 100 -43.77 9.02 -10.67
#